data_AF-A0A838R819-F1
#
_entry.id   AF-A0A838R819-F1
#
_cell.length_a   1.000
_cell.length_b   1.000
_cell.length_c   1.000
_cell.angle_alpha   90.00
_cell.angle_beta   90.00
_cell.angle_gamma   90.00
#
_symmetry.space_group_name_H-M   'P 1'
#
loop_
_entity.id
_entity.type
_entity.pdbx_description
1 polymer ?
#
loop_
_entity_poly.entity_id
_entity_poly.type
_entity_poly.pdbx_seq_one_letter_code
_entity_poly.pdbx_strand_id
1 'polypeptide(L)' 'MESKFTLEHHNGQYTVERSQDRWYITLGPKAITSLDGVPGENEATLHARIRAWLEDHPEMPDSPDIVFGGG' A
#
# COMPACT_ATOMS: atom_id res chain seq x y z
N MET A 1 -16.39 7.00 0.13
CA MET A 1 -15.27 7.87 -0.25
C MET A 1 -14.15 6.96 -0.66
N GLU A 2 -13.82 6.93 -1.95
CA GLU A 2 -12.66 6.21 -2.45
C GLU A 2 -11.44 7.05 -2.10
N SER A 3 -10.65 6.62 -1.11
CA SER A 3 -9.43 7.30 -0.71
C SER A 3 -8.27 6.69 -1.48
N LYS A 4 -7.72 7.45 -2.44
CA LYS A 4 -6.57 7.06 -3.25
C LYS A 4 -5.51 8.15 -3.19
N PHE A 5 -4.27 7.79 -2.90
CA PHE A 5 -3.14 8.70 -2.89
C PHE A 5 -1.84 8.00 -3.30
N THR A 6 -0.88 8.75 -3.80
CA THR A 6 0.42 8.25 -4.22
C THR A 6 1.49 8.64 -3.19
N LEU A 7 2.40 7.71 -2.93
CA LEU A 7 3.54 7.84 -2.03
C LEU A 7 4.83 7.56 -2.81
N GLU A 8 5.80 8.46 -2.68
CA GLU A 8 7.14 8.24 -3.22
C GLU A 8 8.04 7.74 -2.09
N HIS A 9 8.65 6.57 -2.29
CA HIS A 9 9.56 5.99 -1.30
C HIS A 9 10.74 5.30 -1.99
N HIS A 10 11.95 5.61 -1.53
CA HIS A 10 13.20 5.26 -2.20
C HIS A 10 13.17 5.59 -3.71
N ASN A 11 13.06 4.57 -4.57
CA ASN A 11 13.05 4.67 -6.03
C ASN A 11 11.71 4.25 -6.67
N GLY A 12 10.65 4.07 -5.86
CA GLY A 12 9.34 3.61 -6.32
C GLY A 12 8.24 4.62 -6.05
N GLN A 13 7.31 4.75 -7.00
CA GLN A 13 6.03 5.40 -6.77
C GLN A 13 4.99 4.34 -6.40
N TYR A 14 4.50 4.40 -5.18
CA TYR A 14 3.48 3.51 -4.64
C TYR A 14 2.13 4.20 -4.70
N THR A 15 1.11 3.49 -5.16
CA THR A 15 -0.27 3.97 -5.12
C THR A 15 -0.98 3.26 -3.97
N VAL A 16 -1.62 4.02 -3.11
CA VAL A 16 -2.37 3.52 -1.97
C VAL A 16 -3.85 3.74 -2.25
N GLU A 17 -4.60 2.65 -2.23
CA GLU A 17 -6.03 2.64 -2.54
C GLU A 17 -6.82 2.00 -1.40
N ARG A 18 -7.82 2.72 -0.89
CA ARG A 18 -8.76 2.15 0.06
C ARG A 18 -9.85 1.41 -0.68
N SER A 19 -10.01 0.13 -0.37
CA SER A 19 -11.20 -0.63 -0.75
C SER A 19 -11.81 -1.23 0.51
N GLN A 20 -13.02 -0.77 0.84
CA GLN A 20 -13.75 -1.11 2.07
C GLN A 20 -12.92 -0.81 3.34
N ASP A 21 -12.61 -1.84 4.12
CA ASP A 21 -11.84 -1.80 5.36
C ASP A 21 -10.37 -2.18 5.16
N ARG A 22 -9.86 -2.18 3.92
CA ARG A 22 -8.47 -2.50 3.62
C ARG A 22 -7.82 -1.42 2.76
N TRP A 23 -6.53 -1.23 2.99
CA TRP A 23 -5.64 -0.37 2.20
C TRP A 23 -4.76 -1.25 1.34
N TYR A 24 -4.83 -1.07 0.03
CA TYR A 24 -4.01 -1.78 -0.93
C TYR A 24 -2.86 -0.87 -1.33
N ILE A 25 -1.64 -1.38 -1.21
CA ILE A 25 -0.43 -0.67 -1.63
C ILE A 25 0.01 -1.31 -2.93
N THR A 26 0.05 -0.53 -4.00
CA THR A 26 0.42 -0.96 -5.34
C THR A 26 1.71 -0.28 -5.77
N LEU A 27 2.54 -1.00 -6.51
CA LEU A 27 3.74 -0.48 -7.18
C LEU A 27 3.52 -0.69 -8.69
N GLY A 28 3.30 0.41 -9.42
CA GLY A 28 2.85 0.34 -10.82
C GLY A 28 1.48 -0.34 -10.96
N PRO A 29 1.31 -1.34 -11.84
CA PRO A 29 0.03 -2.01 -12.06
C PRO A 29 -0.30 -3.13 -11.04
N LYS A 30 0.57 -3.41 -10.06
CA LYS A 30 0.45 -4.57 -9.16
C LYS A 30 0.32 -4.17 -7.71
N ALA A 31 -0.59 -4.80 -6.96
CA ALA A 31 -0.60 -4.69 -5.50
C ALA A 31 0.53 -5.52 -4.91
N ILE A 32 1.29 -4.94 -3.98
CA ILE A 32 2.40 -5.57 -3.28
C ILE A 32 2.04 -5.91 -1.83
N THR A 33 0.96 -5.35 -1.30
CA THR A 33 0.41 -5.75 0.00
C THR A 33 -1.00 -5.19 0.20
N SER A 34 -1.65 -5.67 1.26
CA SER A 34 -2.84 -5.01 1.82
C SER A 34 -2.72 -4.90 3.33
N LEU A 35 -3.05 -3.73 3.86
CA LEU A 35 -3.10 -3.44 5.29
C LEU A 35 -4.55 -3.32 5.72
N ASP A 36 -4.89 -3.88 6.88
CA ASP A 36 -6.21 -3.63 7.48
C ASP A 36 -6.35 -2.15 7.86
N GLY A 37 -7.49 -1.60 7.47
CA GLY A 37 -7.90 -0.25 7.80
C GLY A 37 -8.20 -0.14 9.29
N VAL A 38 -7.63 0.87 9.93
CA VAL A 38 -7.86 1.13 11.35
C VAL A 38 -9.00 2.16 11.47
N PRO A 39 -10.07 1.87 12.22
CA PRO A 39 -11.18 2.79 12.38
C PRO A 39 -10.72 4.07 13.11
N GLY A 40 -10.99 5.24 12.53
CA GLY A 40 -10.54 6.52 13.07
C GLY A 40 -9.08 6.87 12.79
N GLU A 41 -8.39 6.07 11.97
CA GLU A 41 -7.05 6.40 11.50
C GLU A 41 -7.08 7.64 10.58
N ASN A 42 -6.24 8.63 10.91
CA ASN A 42 -6.05 9.81 10.10
C ASN A 42 -5.03 9.56 9.00
N GLU A 43 -5.12 10.34 7.91
CA GLU A 43 -4.22 10.24 6.76
C GLU A 43 -2.74 10.32 7.15
N ALA A 44 -2.37 11.18 8.10
CA ALA A 44 -0.99 11.30 8.58
C ALA A 44 -0.48 10.02 9.28
N THR A 45 -1.34 9.37 10.09
CA THR A 45 -1.00 8.12 10.78
C THR A 45 -0.89 6.97 9.78
N LEU A 46 -1.83 6.89 8.85
CA LEU A 46 -1.80 5.92 7.76
C LEU A 46 -0.53 6.07 6.93
N HIS A 47 -0.19 7.30 6.54
CA HIS A 47 1.00 7.58 5.74
C HIS A 47 2.28 7.17 6.48
N ALA A 48 2.39 7.49 7.77
CA ALA A 48 3.51 7.07 8.59
C ALA A 48 3.59 5.53 8.73
N ARG A 49 2.46 4.85 8.88
CA ARG A 49 2.38 3.39 8.99
C ARG A 49 2.79 2.70 7.68
N ILE A 50 2.31 3.18 6.55
CA ILE A 50 2.68 2.65 5.22
C ILE A 50 4.17 2.86 4.97
N ARG A 51 4.70 4.04 5.31
CA ARG A 51 6.13 4.31 5.18
C ARG A 51 6.97 3.40 6.06
N ALA A 52 6.60 3.24 7.34
CA ALA A 52 7.30 2.32 8.24
C ALA A 52 7.27 0.87 7.73
N TRP A 53 6.15 0.44 7.15
CA TRP A 53 6.05 -0.88 6.52
C TRP A 53 6.95 -1.02 5.29
N LEU A 54 7.02 0.01 4.44
CA LEU A 54 7.95 0.03 3.30
C LEU A 54 9.42 0.03 3.73
N GLU A 55 9.76 0.73 4.82
CA GLU A 55 11.12 0.75 5.39
C GLU A 55 11.52 -0.59 6.04
N ASP A 56 10.57 -1.27 6.70
CA ASP A 56 10.78 -2.59 7.29
C ASP A 56 10.88 -3.70 6.23
N HIS A 57 10.38 -3.46 5.02
CA HIS A 57 10.41 -4.40 3.90
C HIS A 57 11.25 -3.86 2.72
N PRO A 58 12.56 -3.61 2.93
CA PRO A 58 13.44 -3.06 1.90
C PRO A 58 13.75 -4.08 0.80
N GLU A 59 13.41 -5.35 1.01
CA GLU A 59 13.50 -6.46 0.06
C GLU A 59 12.39 -6.49 -1.00
N MET A 60 11.54 -5.47 -1.05
CA MET A 60 10.63 -5.22 -2.18
C MET A 60 11.18 -4.28 -3.28
N PRO A 61 12.37 -4.53 -3.87
CA PRO A 61 12.65 -4.18 -5.24
C PRO A 61 12.51 -5.44 -6.13
N ASP A 62 11.70 -5.34 -7.18
CA ASP A 62 11.60 -6.30 -8.30
C ASP A 62 10.79 -7.61 -8.14
N SER A 63 10.13 -7.88 -7.01
CA SER A 63 9.40 -9.16 -6.89
C SER A 63 8.10 -9.20 -7.72
N PRO A 64 8.00 -10.10 -8.72
CA PRO A 64 6.80 -10.25 -9.54
C PRO A 64 5.70 -11.04 -8.79
N ASP A 65 4.48 -10.53 -8.93
CA ASP A 65 3.20 -11.23 -8.74
C ASP A 65 2.74 -11.52 -7.30
N ILE A 66 1.90 -10.61 -6.79
CA ILE A 66 0.75 -11.05 -5.99
C ILE A 66 -0.35 -11.42 -6.99
N VAL A 67 -0.50 -12.71 -7.27
CA VAL A 67 -1.66 -13.23 -8.01
C VAL A 67 -2.88 -13.05 -7.11
N PHE A 68 -3.73 -12.08 -7.43
CA PHE A 68 -5.11 -12.09 -6.96
C PHE A 68 -5.79 -13.29 -7.63
N GLY A 69 -5.84 -14.43 -6.93
CA GLY A 69 -6.64 -15.57 -7.33
C GLY A 69 -8.11 -15.15 -7.34
N GLY A 70 -8.61 -14.83 -8.53
CA GLY A 70 -10.05 -14.72 -8.79
C GLY A 70 -10.69 -16.09 -8.63
N GLY A 71 -11.72 -16.14 -7.78
CA GLY A 71 -12.69 -17.24 -7.76
C GLY A 71 -13.74 -17.07 -8.85
#